data_AF-A0A939Q3C1-F1
#
_entry.id   AF-A0A939Q3C1-F1
#
_cell.length_a   1.000
_cell.length_b   1.000
_cell.length_c   1.000
_cell.angle_alpha   90.00
_cell.angle_beta   90.00
_cell.angle_gamma   90.00
#
_symmetry.space_group_name_H-M   'P 1'
#
loop_
_entity.id
_entity.type
_entity.pdbx_description
1 polymer ?
#
loop_
_entity_poly.entity_id
_entity_poly.type
_entity_poly.pdbx_seq_one_letter_code
_entity_poly.pdbx_strand_id
1 'polypeptide(L)'
;MQRIDLRKELKHLYSASVKEVVEVDVPTFRFLMIDGQGDPNTSSEYAQAVEALFSVSYATKFKVKNELKLCDYAVMPLEGLWWADDMSAFVTGDRASWKWTMMIMQPDFVAPEVIEEAMTETKRKKKLAAIDRLRLEEFTEGRAAQVLHVGPFSEEGPTIERLHAYIRV
;
A
#
# COMPACT_ATOMS: atom_id res chain seq x y z
N MET A 1 10.40 -16.22 -20.11
CA MET A 1 9.37 -15.88 -19.11
C MET A 1 9.07 -14.39 -19.23
N GLN A 2 7.80 -14.02 -19.40
CA GLN A 2 7.37 -12.63 -19.56
C GLN A 2 7.69 -11.82 -18.29
N ARG A 3 8.12 -10.56 -18.47
CA ARG A 3 8.33 -9.62 -17.35
C ARG A 3 7.22 -8.57 -17.36
N ILE A 4 6.45 -8.51 -16.28
CA ILE A 4 5.31 -7.61 -16.09
C ILE A 4 5.71 -6.46 -15.17
N ASP A 5 5.31 -5.24 -15.51
CA ASP A 5 5.58 -4.03 -14.73
C ASP A 5 4.28 -3.22 -14.59
N LEU A 6 3.48 -3.57 -13.59
CA LEU A 6 2.15 -2.98 -13.39
C LEU A 6 2.21 -1.47 -13.12
N ARG A 7 3.32 -0.92 -12.62
CA ARG A 7 3.45 0.55 -12.49
C ARG A 7 3.46 1.25 -13.85
N LYS A 8 3.90 0.57 -14.91
CA LYS A 8 3.82 1.08 -16.29
C LYS A 8 2.43 0.93 -16.88
N GLU A 9 1.76 -0.17 -16.57
CA GLU A 9 0.39 -0.44 -17.05
C GLU A 9 -0.63 0.50 -16.36
N LEU A 10 -0.47 0.68 -15.05
CA LEU A 10 -1.27 1.56 -14.19
C LEU A 10 -0.62 2.94 -14.04
N LYS A 11 0.09 3.42 -15.07
CA LYS A 11 0.83 4.69 -15.01
C LYS A 11 -0.04 5.88 -14.57
N HIS A 12 -1.32 5.88 -14.95
CA HIS A 12 -2.27 6.92 -14.55
C HIS A 12 -2.48 7.01 -13.03
N LEU A 13 -2.27 5.92 -12.28
CA LEU A 13 -2.32 5.88 -10.81
C LEU A 13 -0.95 6.09 -10.17
N TYR A 14 0.13 5.58 -10.78
CA TYR A 14 1.47 5.58 -10.16
C TYR A 14 2.42 6.69 -10.67
N SER A 15 1.94 7.61 -11.50
CA SER A 15 2.75 8.68 -12.11
C SER A 15 2.04 10.03 -12.08
N ALA A 16 1.57 10.43 -10.89
CA ALA A 16 0.93 11.74 -10.68
C ALA A 16 1.89 12.91 -10.97
N SER A 17 1.32 14.04 -11.37
CA SER A 17 2.06 15.30 -11.61
C SER A 17 2.41 15.97 -10.29
N VAL A 18 3.59 16.62 -10.23
CA VAL A 18 3.94 17.52 -9.11
C VAL A 18 3.16 18.84 -9.21
N LYS A 19 2.86 19.26 -10.45
CA LYS A 19 2.34 20.60 -10.77
C LYS A 19 0.82 20.69 -10.80
N GLU A 20 0.16 19.59 -11.10
CA GLU A 20 -1.29 19.56 -11.32
C GLU A 20 -1.93 18.52 -10.42
N VAL A 21 -3.02 18.92 -9.77
CA VAL A 21 -3.93 17.98 -9.11
C VAL A 21 -4.80 17.37 -10.20
N VAL A 22 -4.92 16.05 -10.19
CA VAL A 22 -5.73 15.32 -11.16
C VAL A 22 -6.75 14.45 -10.45
N GLU A 23 -7.96 14.42 -10.98
CA GLU A 23 -8.96 13.42 -10.60
C GLU A 23 -8.58 12.06 -11.22
N VAL A 24 -8.77 11.00 -10.45
CA VAL A 24 -8.59 9.62 -10.88
C VAL A 24 -9.80 8.78 -10.45
N ASP A 25 -10.06 7.73 -11.21
CA ASP A 25 -10.98 6.67 -10.84
C ASP A 25 -10.14 5.43 -10.58
N VAL A 26 -10.06 5.03 -9.32
CA VAL A 26 -9.26 3.89 -8.87
C VAL A 26 -10.18 2.67 -8.83
N PRO A 27 -9.94 1.66 -9.69
CA PRO A 27 -10.78 0.47 -9.72
C PRO A 27 -10.55 -0.39 -8.46
N THR A 28 -11.35 -1.44 -8.33
CA THR A 28 -11.09 -2.46 -7.31
C THR A 28 -9.76 -3.16 -7.59
N PHE A 29 -8.91 -3.23 -6.58
CA PHE A 29 -7.73 -4.10 -6.59
C PHE A 29 -7.73 -5.02 -5.37
N ARG A 30 -6.94 -6.09 -5.46
CA ARG A 30 -6.65 -6.96 -4.33
C ARG A 30 -5.37 -6.53 -3.63
N PHE A 31 -5.37 -6.55 -2.31
CA PHE A 31 -4.22 -6.14 -1.50
C PHE A 31 -3.96 -7.11 -0.36
N LEU A 32 -2.68 -7.27 -0.03
CA LEU A 32 -2.30 -7.65 1.32
C LEU A 32 -2.36 -6.40 2.18
N MET A 33 -2.99 -6.49 3.35
CA MET A 33 -3.19 -5.35 4.24
C MET A 33 -2.90 -5.72 5.70
N ILE A 34 -2.47 -4.73 6.48
CA ILE A 34 -2.36 -4.78 7.95
C ILE A 34 -2.80 -3.42 8.51
N ASP A 35 -3.74 -3.44 9.45
CA ASP A 35 -4.18 -2.25 10.19
C ASP A 35 -3.31 -2.07 11.44
N GLY A 36 -3.05 -0.84 11.85
CA GLY A 36 -2.31 -0.51 13.06
C GLY A 36 -2.52 0.92 13.54
N GLN A 37 -1.78 1.31 14.58
CA GLN A 37 -1.89 2.62 15.20
C GLN A 37 -0.50 3.14 15.64
N GLY A 38 -0.40 4.45 15.77
CA GLY A 38 0.73 5.16 16.34
C GLY A 38 1.73 5.69 15.31
N ASP A 39 2.76 6.35 15.83
CA ASP A 39 3.75 7.07 15.01
C ASP A 39 4.58 6.09 14.17
N PRO A 40 4.51 6.18 12.82
CA PRO A 40 5.26 5.27 11.95
C PRO A 40 6.78 5.40 12.09
N ASN A 41 7.28 6.51 12.63
CA ASN A 41 8.71 6.74 12.81
C ASN A 41 9.29 6.01 14.03
N THR A 42 8.46 5.63 15.00
CA THR A 42 8.91 5.04 16.27
C THR A 42 8.22 3.72 16.61
N SER A 43 7.09 3.44 15.97
CA SER A 43 6.31 2.23 16.22
C SER A 43 6.99 0.99 15.64
N SER A 44 7.34 0.05 16.51
CA SER A 44 7.77 -1.30 16.10
C SER A 44 6.65 -2.02 15.35
N GLU A 45 5.39 -1.73 15.66
CA GLU A 45 4.22 -2.28 15.01
C GLU A 45 4.18 -1.94 13.52
N TYR A 46 4.49 -0.68 13.18
CA TYR A 46 4.56 -0.22 11.79
C TYR A 46 5.67 -0.96 11.02
N ALA A 47 6.87 -1.03 11.58
CA ALA A 47 7.99 -1.75 10.97
C ALA A 47 7.69 -3.24 10.76
N GLN A 48 7.06 -3.89 11.74
CA GLN A 48 6.66 -5.30 11.66
C GLN A 48 5.57 -5.53 10.61
N ALA A 49 4.61 -4.61 10.48
CA ALA A 49 3.57 -4.68 9.44
C ALA A 49 4.19 -4.62 8.04
N VAL A 50 5.07 -3.64 7.80
CA VAL A 50 5.79 -3.49 6.52
C VAL A 50 6.64 -4.73 6.21
N GLU A 51 7.35 -5.27 7.21
CA GLU A 51 8.14 -6.50 7.04
C GLU A 51 7.27 -7.70 6.62
N ALA A 52 6.11 -7.88 7.25
CA ALA A 52 5.17 -8.95 6.92
C ALA A 52 4.61 -8.82 5.51
N LEU A 53 4.16 -7.61 5.12
CA LEU A 53 3.62 -7.31 3.80
C LEU A 53 4.62 -7.61 2.69
N PHE A 54 5.87 -7.14 2.82
CA PHE A 54 6.90 -7.43 1.83
C PHE A 54 7.29 -8.90 1.83
N SER A 55 7.38 -9.53 3.01
CA SER A 55 7.73 -10.96 3.11
C SER A 55 6.78 -11.84 2.31
N VAL A 56 5.47 -11.62 2.43
CA VAL A 56 4.46 -12.39 1.69
C VAL A 56 4.42 -11.98 0.21
N SER A 57 4.52 -10.68 -0.11
CA SER A 57 4.53 -10.21 -1.51
C SER A 57 5.68 -10.80 -2.31
N TYR A 58 6.88 -10.85 -1.73
CA TYR A 58 8.03 -11.49 -2.38
C TYR A 58 7.91 -13.02 -2.43
N ALA A 59 7.39 -13.66 -1.38
CA ALA A 59 7.13 -15.10 -1.41
C ALA A 59 6.18 -15.47 -2.56
N THR A 60 5.08 -14.73 -2.71
CA THR A 60 4.11 -14.86 -3.80
C THR A 60 4.79 -14.68 -5.16
N LYS A 61 5.56 -13.60 -5.35
CA LYS A 61 6.32 -13.35 -6.58
C LYS A 61 7.24 -14.51 -6.94
N PHE A 62 8.00 -15.03 -5.98
CA PHE A 62 8.92 -16.13 -6.24
C PHE A 62 8.21 -17.46 -6.48
N LYS A 63 7.05 -17.70 -5.85
CA LYS A 63 6.21 -18.86 -6.13
C LYS A 63 5.70 -18.83 -7.58
N VAL A 64 5.12 -17.72 -8.01
CA VAL A 64 4.66 -17.50 -9.39
C VAL A 64 5.80 -17.67 -10.41
N LYS A 65 6.97 -17.11 -10.10
CA LYS A 65 8.13 -17.13 -10.99
C LYS A 65 8.82 -18.49 -11.08
N ASN A 66 9.07 -19.14 -9.95
CA ASN A 66 10.00 -20.27 -9.87
C ASN A 66 9.26 -21.61 -9.81
N GLU A 67 8.14 -21.68 -9.10
CA GLU A 67 7.35 -22.90 -8.94
C GLU A 67 6.34 -23.04 -10.09
N LEU A 68 5.49 -22.02 -10.28
CA LEU A 68 4.45 -22.03 -11.32
C LEU A 68 4.98 -21.69 -12.71
N LYS A 69 6.16 -21.05 -12.79
CA LYS A 69 6.84 -20.65 -14.03
C LYS A 69 5.95 -19.83 -14.99
N LEU A 70 5.05 -19.01 -14.44
CA LEU A 70 4.07 -18.24 -15.22
C LEU A 70 4.70 -16.95 -15.76
N CYS A 71 5.17 -16.08 -14.86
CA CYS A 71 5.77 -14.80 -15.22
C CYS A 71 6.72 -14.29 -14.12
N ASP A 72 7.44 -13.22 -14.41
CA ASP A 72 8.15 -12.42 -13.41
C ASP A 72 7.50 -11.03 -13.35
N TYR A 73 7.14 -10.54 -12.16
CA TYR A 73 6.49 -9.24 -12.01
C TYR A 73 7.11 -8.43 -10.86
N ALA A 74 7.16 -7.10 -10.96
CA ALA A 74 7.65 -6.28 -9.85
C ALA A 74 6.64 -6.29 -8.68
N VAL A 75 7.12 -6.40 -7.44
CA VAL A 75 6.27 -6.15 -6.25
C VAL A 75 5.84 -4.68 -6.29
N MET A 76 4.55 -4.43 -6.03
CA MET A 76 3.99 -3.08 -6.04
C MET A 76 4.52 -2.24 -4.88
N PRO A 77 4.48 -0.90 -4.99
CA PRO A 77 4.89 -0.02 -3.90
C PRO A 77 4.10 -0.30 -2.61
N LEU A 78 4.71 0.05 -1.48
CA LEU A 78 3.99 0.15 -0.22
C LEU A 78 3.04 1.35 -0.32
N GLU A 79 1.79 1.12 0.06
CA GLU A 79 0.72 2.12 0.12
C GLU A 79 0.19 2.18 1.55
N GLY A 80 -0.41 3.32 1.92
CA GLY A 80 -0.86 3.57 3.28
C GLY A 80 -2.12 4.44 3.34
N LEU A 81 -3.16 3.94 3.99
CA LEU A 81 -4.33 4.72 4.37
C LEU A 81 -4.10 5.28 5.77
N TRP A 82 -4.48 6.54 6.01
CA TRP A 82 -4.23 7.24 7.27
C TRP A 82 -5.48 7.95 7.75
N TRP A 83 -5.80 7.79 9.03
CA TRP A 83 -6.91 8.47 9.70
C TRP A 83 -6.66 8.59 11.20
N ALA A 84 -7.57 9.24 11.92
CA ALA A 84 -7.58 9.30 13.37
C ALA A 84 -9.03 9.39 13.85
N ASP A 85 -9.30 9.08 15.12
CA ASP A 85 -10.64 9.28 15.70
C ASP A 85 -11.00 10.77 15.76
N ASP A 86 -9.99 11.62 16.02
CA ASP A 86 -10.06 13.06 15.80
C ASP A 86 -9.03 13.46 14.74
N MET A 87 -9.50 13.89 13.57
CA MET A 87 -8.65 14.31 12.45
C MET A 87 -7.79 15.56 12.76
N SER A 88 -8.08 16.29 13.83
CA SER A 88 -7.20 17.36 14.30
C SER A 88 -5.79 16.87 14.64
N ALA A 89 -5.62 15.57 14.91
CA ALA A 89 -4.32 14.92 15.16
C ALA A 89 -3.30 15.11 14.02
N PHE A 90 -3.74 15.26 12.77
CA PHE A 90 -2.84 15.54 11.64
C PHE A 90 -2.36 17.00 11.62
N VAL A 91 -3.15 17.92 12.16
CA VAL A 91 -2.81 19.34 12.25
C VAL A 91 -1.93 19.62 13.47
N THR A 92 -2.24 18.99 14.60
CA THR A 92 -1.49 19.14 15.86
C THR A 92 -0.19 18.32 15.88
N GLY A 93 -0.05 17.36 14.96
CA GLY A 93 1.10 16.47 14.90
C GLY A 93 1.08 15.35 15.95
N ASP A 94 -0.10 15.04 16.52
CA ASP A 94 -0.27 13.93 17.46
C ASP A 94 -0.25 12.57 16.73
N ARG A 95 0.97 12.14 16.38
CA ARG A 95 1.20 10.87 15.66
C ARG A 95 0.82 9.64 16.46
N ALA A 96 0.73 9.72 17.79
CA ALA A 96 0.31 8.59 18.61
C ALA A 96 -1.16 8.21 18.38
N SER A 97 -1.98 9.19 17.98
CA SER A 97 -3.40 8.99 17.66
C SER A 97 -3.66 8.57 16.22
N TRP A 98 -2.62 8.50 15.37
CA TRP A 98 -2.77 8.10 13.97
C TRP A 98 -3.11 6.61 13.87
N LYS A 99 -4.12 6.30 13.08
CA LYS A 99 -4.49 4.95 12.66
C LYS A 99 -4.16 4.79 11.19
N TRP A 100 -3.78 3.59 10.81
CA TRP A 100 -3.35 3.33 9.45
C TRP A 100 -3.63 1.93 9.00
N THR A 101 -3.76 1.76 7.69
CA THR A 101 -3.73 0.48 6.99
C THR A 101 -2.56 0.52 6.04
N MET A 102 -1.54 -0.31 6.26
CA MET A 102 -0.46 -0.50 5.29
C MET A 102 -0.84 -1.62 4.33
N MET A 103 -0.57 -1.42 3.05
CA MET A 103 -1.04 -2.34 2.01
C MET A 103 -0.09 -2.43 0.81
N ILE A 104 -0.09 -3.60 0.16
CA ILE A 104 0.63 -3.84 -1.10
C ILE A 104 -0.31 -4.55 -2.08
N MET A 105 -0.55 -3.93 -3.23
CA MET A 105 -1.40 -4.48 -4.28
C MET A 105 -0.83 -5.82 -4.79
N GLN A 106 -1.69 -6.82 -4.87
CA GLN A 106 -1.40 -8.12 -5.47
C GLN A 106 -2.01 -8.17 -6.87
N PRO A 107 -1.26 -8.59 -7.91
CA PRO A 107 -1.78 -8.59 -9.27
C PRO A 107 -2.96 -9.54 -9.47
N ASP A 108 -3.96 -9.12 -10.26
CA ASP A 108 -5.15 -9.94 -10.54
C ASP A 108 -4.84 -11.25 -11.27
N PHE A 109 -3.75 -11.29 -12.04
CA PHE A 109 -3.31 -12.53 -12.71
C PHE A 109 -2.74 -13.56 -11.72
N VAL A 110 -2.49 -13.18 -10.46
CA VAL A 110 -2.11 -14.11 -9.40
C VAL A 110 -3.41 -14.59 -8.72
N ALA A 111 -3.65 -15.89 -8.81
CA ALA A 111 -4.82 -16.50 -8.18
C ALA A 111 -4.77 -16.31 -6.64
N PRO A 112 -5.91 -16.01 -5.97
CA PRO A 112 -5.97 -15.83 -4.52
C PRO A 112 -5.31 -16.96 -3.73
N GLU A 113 -5.51 -18.21 -4.18
CA GLU A 113 -5.01 -19.42 -3.53
C GLU A 113 -3.47 -19.44 -3.48
N VAL A 114 -2.81 -18.89 -4.51
CA VAL A 114 -1.34 -18.79 -4.55
C VAL A 114 -0.84 -17.81 -3.49
N ILE A 115 -1.59 -16.74 -3.25
CA ILE A 115 -1.28 -15.71 -2.25
C ILE A 115 -1.52 -16.29 -0.84
N GLU A 116 -2.64 -16.96 -0.62
CA GLU A 116 -2.98 -17.62 0.64
C GLU A 116 -2.00 -18.74 1.02
N GLU A 117 -1.55 -19.53 0.04
CA GLU A 117 -0.47 -20.49 0.21
C GLU A 117 0.83 -19.80 0.60
N ALA A 118 1.20 -18.69 -0.06
CA ALA A 118 2.39 -17.91 0.27
C ALA A 118 2.30 -17.31 1.69
N MET A 119 1.14 -16.85 2.13
CA MET A 119 0.88 -16.42 3.50
C MET A 119 1.12 -17.57 4.49
N THR A 120 0.50 -18.73 4.25
CA THR A 120 0.61 -19.93 5.10
C THR A 120 2.04 -20.42 5.21
N GLU A 121 2.74 -20.51 4.08
CA GLU A 121 4.15 -20.92 4.05
C GLU A 121 5.05 -19.92 4.77
N THR A 122 4.82 -18.61 4.56
CA THR A 122 5.60 -17.55 5.20
C THR A 122 5.41 -17.59 6.72
N LYS A 123 4.17 -17.73 7.19
CA LYS A 123 3.84 -17.90 8.60
C LYS A 123 4.51 -19.12 9.23
N ARG A 124 4.57 -20.23 8.51
CA ARG A 124 5.27 -21.44 8.99
C ARG A 124 6.79 -21.28 9.03
N LYS A 125 7.37 -20.64 8.00
CA LYS A 125 8.84 -20.54 7.81
C LYS A 125 9.46 -19.38 8.59
N LYS A 126 8.73 -18.29 8.79
CA LYS A 126 9.23 -17.06 9.40
C LYS A 126 8.43 -16.73 10.66
N LYS A 127 9.12 -16.38 11.74
CA LYS A 127 8.52 -15.95 13.01
C LYS A 127 8.27 -14.43 13.00
N LEU A 128 7.55 -13.92 12.00
CA LEU A 128 7.28 -12.48 11.87
C LEU A 128 6.17 -12.08 12.85
N ALA A 129 6.39 -11.01 13.60
CA ALA A 129 5.47 -10.60 14.67
C ALA A 129 4.06 -10.23 14.16
N ALA A 130 3.96 -9.66 12.96
CA ALA A 130 2.68 -9.18 12.40
C ALA A 130 2.03 -10.14 11.39
N ILE A 131 2.58 -11.35 11.15
CA ILE A 131 2.09 -12.23 10.08
C ILE A 131 0.63 -12.65 10.28
N ASP A 132 0.21 -12.80 11.54
CA ASP A 132 -1.15 -13.24 11.88
C ASP A 132 -2.22 -12.15 11.68
N ARG A 133 -1.80 -10.90 11.48
CA ARG A 133 -2.68 -9.75 11.24
C ARG A 133 -2.88 -9.47 9.76
N LEU A 134 -2.17 -10.18 8.90
CA LEU A 134 -2.18 -9.95 7.47
C LEU A 134 -3.47 -10.50 6.87
N ARG A 135 -4.18 -9.64 6.14
CA ARG A 135 -5.43 -9.96 5.45
C ARG A 135 -5.27 -9.75 3.94
N LEU A 136 -5.96 -10.58 3.15
CA LEU A 136 -6.05 -10.46 1.69
C LEU A 136 -7.45 -9.98 1.35
N GLU A 137 -7.58 -8.76 0.85
CA GLU A 137 -8.88 -8.13 0.63
C GLU A 137 -8.95 -7.37 -0.68
N GLU A 138 -10.16 -7.31 -1.24
CA GLU A 138 -10.48 -6.40 -2.34
C GLU A 138 -10.84 -5.02 -1.77
N PHE A 139 -10.34 -3.97 -2.41
CA PHE A 139 -10.59 -2.60 -2.01
C PHE A 139 -10.81 -1.71 -3.23
N THR A 140 -11.89 -0.94 -3.17
CA THR A 140 -12.27 0.05 -4.19
C THR A 140 -12.10 1.44 -3.59
N GLU A 141 -11.04 2.14 -3.96
CA GLU A 141 -10.89 3.56 -3.58
C GLU A 141 -11.85 4.45 -4.37
N GLY A 142 -12.08 4.12 -5.65
CA GLY A 142 -13.04 4.82 -6.49
C GLY A 142 -12.56 6.21 -6.89
N ARG A 143 -13.49 7.17 -6.95
CA ARG A 143 -13.20 8.53 -7.39
C ARG A 143 -12.37 9.28 -6.34
N ALA A 144 -11.15 9.66 -6.71
CA ALA A 144 -10.20 10.36 -5.86
C ALA A 144 -9.49 11.49 -6.61
N ALA A 145 -8.77 12.34 -5.87
CA ALA A 145 -7.85 13.32 -6.44
C ALA A 145 -6.43 13.03 -5.94
N GLN A 146 -5.44 13.16 -6.82
CA GLN A 146 -4.05 12.88 -6.50
C GLN A 146 -3.09 13.95 -7.04
N VAL A 147 -1.94 14.06 -6.40
CA VAL A 147 -0.82 14.93 -6.79
C VAL A 147 0.46 14.35 -6.18
N LEU A 148 1.59 14.49 -6.87
CA LEU A 148 2.87 14.02 -6.36
C LEU A 148 3.51 15.06 -5.44
N HIS A 149 3.74 14.69 -4.18
CA HIS A 149 4.64 15.42 -3.29
C HIS A 149 6.10 14.98 -3.53
N VAL A 150 7.02 15.95 -3.62
CA VAL A 150 8.46 15.70 -3.72
C VAL A 150 9.14 16.49 -2.62
N GLY A 151 9.57 15.81 -1.57
CA GLY A 151 10.15 16.42 -0.39
C GLY A 151 9.96 15.54 0.86
N PRO A 152 10.38 16.03 2.03
CA PRO A 152 10.10 15.39 3.30
C PRO A 152 8.60 15.41 3.62
N PHE A 153 8.09 14.37 4.28
CA PHE A 153 6.69 14.34 4.74
C PHE A 153 6.30 15.54 5.64
N SER A 154 7.25 16.14 6.36
CA SER A 154 6.99 17.36 7.13
C SER A 154 6.63 18.59 6.28
N GLU A 155 6.87 18.54 4.97
CA GLU A 155 6.63 19.63 4.02
C GLU A 155 5.46 19.34 3.06
N GLU A 156 4.65 18.31 3.31
CA GLU A 156 3.54 17.93 2.44
C GLU A 156 2.31 18.84 2.57
N GLY A 157 2.27 19.69 3.60
CA GLY A 157 1.15 20.61 3.89
C GLY A 157 0.68 21.42 2.68
N PRO A 158 1.54 22.18 1.98
CA PRO A 158 1.17 22.90 0.78
C PRO A 158 0.65 22.02 -0.36
N THR A 159 1.10 20.76 -0.47
CA THR A 159 0.58 19.80 -1.44
C THR A 159 -0.84 19.37 -1.09
N ILE A 160 -1.12 19.08 0.19
CA ILE A 160 -2.45 18.72 0.69
C ILE A 160 -3.43 19.89 0.56
N GLU A 161 -2.99 21.12 0.84
CA GLU A 161 -3.82 22.31 0.66
C GLU A 161 -4.29 22.48 -0.78
N ARG A 162 -3.42 22.20 -1.75
CA ARG A 162 -3.78 22.21 -3.18
C ARG A 162 -4.83 21.16 -3.53
N LEU A 163 -4.76 19.96 -2.95
CA LEU A 163 -5.80 18.93 -3.10
C LEU A 163 -7.15 19.42 -2.55
N HIS A 164 -7.16 19.98 -1.33
CA HIS A 164 -8.38 20.54 -0.75
C HIS A 164 -8.96 21.68 -1.59
N ALA A 165 -8.11 22.55 -2.13
CA ALA A 165 -8.55 23.63 -3.00
C ALA A 165 -9.19 23.10 -4.30
N TYR A 166 -8.66 22.02 -4.87
CA TYR A 166 -9.24 21.39 -6.06
C TYR A 166 -10.59 20.73 -5.80
N ILE A 167 -10.72 20.00 -4.68
CA ILE A 167 -11.93 19.22 -4.35
C ILE A 167 -13.11 20.11 -3.89
N ARG A 168 -12.84 21.28 -3.33
CA ARG A 168 -13.87 22.21 -2.84
C ARG A 168 -14.61 22.98 -3.95
N VAL A 169 -14.13 22.91 -5.19
CA VAL A 169 -14.75 23.55 -6.37
C VAL A 169 -15.89 22.67 -6.89
#